data_AF-A0A1Q6M7L0-F1
#
_entry.id   AF-A0A1Q6M7L0-F1
#
_cell.length_a   1.000
_cell.length_b   1.000
_cell.length_c   1.000
_cell.angle_alpha   90.00
_cell.angle_beta   90.00
_cell.angle_gamma   90.00
#
_symmetry.space_group_name_H-M   'P 1'
#
loop_
_entity.id
_entity.type
_entity.pdbx_description
1 polymer ?
#
loop_
_entity_poly.entity_id
_entity_poly.type
_entity_poly.pdbx_seq_one_letter_code
_entity_poly.pdbx_strand_id
1 'polypeptide(L)'
;MDSDLTSAYKLTQDFLYGIRTVKYENSAEWLDNWISEASTSNIKEFIDLKSMFYNWKQEILNSFICFGEKKLHNCYIEGINNQIKVIKRIAFGYQNFTHFRNRIMYIINNGVSAYKRVDVSKIYRKPRKKK
;
A
#
# COMPACT_ATOMS: atom_id res chain seq x y z
N MET A 1 12.82 -11.35 28.84
CA MET A 1 12.63 -11.07 27.40
C MET A 1 14.01 -11.03 26.77
N ASP A 2 14.14 -11.54 25.56
CA ASP A 2 15.38 -11.48 24.79
C ASP A 2 15.78 -10.00 24.57
N SER A 3 17.02 -9.65 24.90
CA SER A 3 17.55 -8.28 24.78
C SER A 3 17.53 -7.81 23.34
N ASP A 4 17.80 -8.72 22.41
CA ASP A 4 17.93 -8.41 20.98
C ASP A 4 16.54 -8.14 20.39
N LEU A 5 15.56 -8.98 20.75
CA LEU A 5 14.17 -8.79 20.36
C LEU A 5 13.58 -7.48 20.91
N THR A 6 13.93 -7.13 22.14
CA THR A 6 13.48 -5.90 22.78
C THR A 6 14.05 -4.67 22.07
N SER A 7 15.35 -4.70 21.73
CA SER A 7 16.02 -3.64 20.99
C SER A 7 15.46 -3.49 19.57
N ALA A 8 15.26 -4.62 18.88
CA ALA A 8 14.65 -4.64 17.55
C ALA A 8 13.24 -4.04 17.53
N TYR A 9 12.43 -4.39 18.53
CA TYR A 9 11.09 -3.85 18.68
C TYR A 9 11.12 -2.32 18.87
N LYS A 10 11.98 -1.81 19.76
CA LYS A 10 12.12 -0.36 20.01
C LYS A 10 12.51 0.40 18.75
N LEU A 11 13.59 -0.02 18.07
CA LEU A 11 14.03 0.60 16.82
C LEU A 11 12.93 0.63 15.75
N THR A 12 12.14 -0.45 15.66
CA THR A 12 11.01 -0.53 14.73
C THR A 12 9.89 0.44 15.13
N GLN A 13 9.57 0.56 16.41
CA GLN A 13 8.57 1.52 16.87
C GLN A 13 9.02 2.97 16.66
N ASP A 14 10.29 3.27 16.94
CA ASP A 14 10.88 4.59 16.71
C ASP A 14 10.83 4.98 15.23
N PHE A 15 11.11 4.03 14.34
CA PHE A 15 10.96 4.22 12.90
C PHE A 15 9.51 4.54 12.49
N LEU A 16 8.56 3.71 12.95
CA LEU A 16 7.14 3.88 12.63
C LEU A 16 6.56 5.18 13.20
N TYR A 17 7.04 5.60 14.37
CA TYR A 17 6.69 6.87 14.96
C TYR A 17 7.20 8.02 14.10
N GLY A 18 8.48 7.99 13.71
CA GLY A 18 9.07 9.03 12.87
C GLY A 18 8.40 9.15 11.49
N ILE A 19 8.05 8.04 10.83
CA ILE A 19 7.26 8.07 9.57
C ILE A 19 5.96 8.87 9.72
N ARG A 20 5.31 8.79 10.88
CA ARG A 20 4.03 9.45 11.13
C ARG A 20 4.22 10.93 11.47
N THR A 21 5.22 11.27 12.25
CA THR A 21 5.36 12.58 12.91
C THR A 21 6.34 13.53 12.24
N VAL A 22 7.40 13.02 11.61
CA VAL A 22 8.44 13.84 10.98
C VAL A 22 7.90 14.48 9.71
N LYS A 23 8.26 15.75 9.52
CA LYS A 23 7.93 16.52 8.31
C LYS A 23 9.02 16.34 7.25
N TYR A 24 8.69 16.62 5.99
CA TYR A 24 9.59 16.43 4.87
C TYR A 24 10.93 17.16 5.04
N GLU A 25 10.92 18.37 5.59
CA GLU A 25 12.13 19.20 5.74
C GLU A 25 13.17 18.55 6.66
N ASN A 26 12.71 17.84 7.69
CA ASN A 26 13.57 17.19 8.68
C ASN A 26 13.77 15.70 8.39
N SER A 27 13.12 15.16 7.35
CA SER A 27 13.06 13.72 7.09
C SER A 27 14.42 13.12 6.71
N ALA A 28 15.27 13.89 6.02
CA ALA A 28 16.59 13.43 5.57
C ALA A 28 17.53 13.19 6.74
N GLU A 29 17.67 14.18 7.62
CA GLU A 29 18.52 14.09 8.82
C GLU A 29 17.98 13.02 9.78
N TRP A 30 16.66 13.00 10.00
CA TRP A 30 16.04 11.97 10.84
C TRP A 30 16.32 10.55 10.32
N LEU A 31 16.18 10.32 9.01
CA LEU A 31 16.39 9.00 8.42
C LEU A 31 17.86 8.58 8.54
N ASP A 32 18.81 9.50 8.33
CA ASP A 32 20.23 9.20 8.51
C ASP A 32 20.57 8.84 9.95
N ASN A 33 20.01 9.57 10.92
CA ASN A 33 20.19 9.27 12.34
C ASN A 33 19.63 7.88 12.68
N TRP A 34 18.42 7.58 12.22
CA TRP A 34 17.81 6.27 12.47
C TRP A 34 18.61 5.13 11.81
N ILE A 35 19.10 5.29 10.58
CA ILE A 35 19.94 4.28 9.91
C ILE A 35 21.23 4.05 10.71
N SER A 36 21.82 5.10 11.26
CA SER A 36 23.03 5.00 12.10
C SER A 36 22.76 4.21 13.39
N GLU A 37 21.67 4.53 14.09
CA GLU A 37 21.22 3.80 15.29
C GLU A 37 20.91 2.33 14.99
N ALA A 38 20.18 2.06 13.90
CA ALA A 38 19.87 0.70 13.47
C ALA A 38 21.14 -0.09 13.14
N SER A 39 22.11 0.54 12.47
CA SER A 39 23.39 -0.10 12.11
C SER A 39 24.30 -0.38 13.31
N THR A 40 24.13 0.33 14.42
CA THR A 40 24.94 0.16 15.64
C THR A 40 24.31 -0.82 16.63
N SER A 41 23.08 -1.28 16.38
CA SER A 41 22.31 -2.13 17.29
C SER A 41 22.82 -3.57 17.48
N ASN A 42 23.96 -3.94 16.90
CA ASN A 42 24.57 -5.28 16.89
C ASN A 42 23.64 -6.41 16.38
N ILE A 43 22.52 -6.06 15.75
CA ILE A 43 21.55 -6.98 15.16
C ILE A 43 21.85 -7.05 13.66
N LYS A 44 22.20 -8.25 13.19
CA LYS A 44 22.65 -8.48 11.81
C LYS A 44 21.63 -7.99 10.78
N GLU A 45 20.35 -8.23 11.03
CA GLU A 45 19.25 -7.85 10.13
C GLU A 45 19.22 -6.34 9.91
N PHE A 46 19.43 -5.52 10.94
CA PHE A 46 19.47 -4.06 10.78
C PHE A 46 20.72 -3.57 10.06
N ILE A 47 21.87 -4.23 10.27
CA ILE A 47 23.11 -3.92 9.55
C ILE A 47 22.93 -4.19 8.05
N ASP A 48 22.31 -5.31 7.70
CA ASP A 48 22.05 -5.68 6.30
C ASP A 48 21.09 -4.68 5.62
N LEU A 49 20.10 -4.16 6.36
CA LEU A 49 19.14 -3.17 5.86
C LEU A 49 19.79 -1.82 5.49
N LYS A 50 20.94 -1.47 6.07
CA LYS A 50 21.63 -0.19 5.81
C LYS A 50 21.77 0.13 4.32
N SER A 51 22.26 -0.85 3.55
CA SER A 51 22.48 -0.70 2.11
C SER A 51 21.18 -0.45 1.33
N MET A 52 20.10 -1.16 1.71
CA MET A 52 18.78 -0.98 1.14
C MET A 52 18.23 0.42 1.43
N PHE A 53 18.36 0.92 2.67
CA PHE A 53 17.92 2.27 3.02
C PHE A 53 18.65 3.37 2.22
N TYR A 54 19.96 3.24 2.00
CA TYR A 54 20.70 4.22 1.18
C TYR A 54 20.30 4.15 -0.30
N ASN A 55 20.12 2.94 -0.84
CA ASN A 55 19.72 2.75 -2.24
C ASN A 55 18.34 3.35 -2.55
N TRP A 56 17.40 3.27 -1.59
CA TRP A 56 16.02 3.76 -1.73
C TRP A 56 15.77 5.06 -0.97
N LYS A 57 16.82 5.75 -0.55
CA LYS A 57 16.72 6.92 0.34
C LYS A 57 15.83 7.98 -0.26
N GLN A 58 16.01 8.31 -1.53
CA GLN A 58 15.25 9.37 -2.18
C GLN A 58 13.75 9.04 -2.24
N GLU A 59 13.39 7.80 -2.56
CA GLU A 59 12.01 7.33 -2.62
C GLU A 59 11.35 7.34 -1.23
N ILE A 60 12.10 6.95 -0.20
CA ILE A 60 11.64 7.01 1.19
C ILE A 60 11.39 8.47 1.58
N LEU A 61 12.32 9.40 1.29
CA LEU A 61 12.14 10.82 1.58
C LEU A 61 10.94 11.41 0.83
N ASN A 62 10.76 11.04 -0.43
CA ASN A 62 9.60 11.47 -1.22
C ASN A 62 8.26 11.04 -0.61
N SER A 63 8.23 9.95 0.18
CA SER A 63 7.01 9.51 0.88
C SER A 63 6.56 10.47 2.00
N PHE A 64 7.46 11.35 2.48
CA PHE A 64 7.13 12.38 3.48
C PHE A 64 6.49 13.63 2.85
N ILE A 65 6.52 13.77 1.51
CA ILE A 65 5.90 14.89 0.80
C ILE A 65 4.39 14.85 1.01
N CYS A 66 3.86 15.97 1.50
CA CYS A 66 2.42 16.17 1.67
C CYS A 66 1.90 17.14 0.61
N PHE A 67 0.76 16.82 0.01
CA PHE A 67 0.05 17.72 -0.90
C PHE A 67 -1.13 18.33 -0.14
N GLY A 68 -0.96 19.57 0.31
CA GLY A 68 -1.84 20.17 1.32
C GLY A 68 -1.72 19.44 2.66
N GLU A 69 -2.84 19.00 3.22
CA GLU A 69 -2.89 18.28 4.50
C GLU A 69 -2.79 16.74 4.37
N LYS A 70 -2.57 16.23 3.15
CA LYS A 70 -2.62 14.78 2.89
C LYS A 70 -1.28 14.22 2.43
N LYS A 71 -0.84 13.16 3.11
CA LYS A 71 0.24 12.27 2.63
C LYS A 71 -0.28 11.43 1.46
N LEU A 72 0.58 11.19 0.46
CA LEU A 72 0.27 10.21 -0.58
C LEU A 72 0.41 8.81 -0.01
N HIS A 73 -0.66 8.03 -0.08
CA HIS A 73 -0.69 6.66 0.40
C HIS A 73 -0.79 5.68 -0.78
N ASN A 74 0.01 4.61 -0.75
CA ASN A 74 -0.08 3.52 -1.74
C ASN A 74 -1.44 2.81 -1.71
N CYS A 75 -2.17 2.88 -0.60
CA CYS A 75 -3.48 2.26 -0.40
C CYS A 75 -4.48 2.58 -1.52
N TYR A 76 -4.51 3.82 -2.02
CA TYR A 76 -5.40 4.19 -3.12
C TYR A 76 -5.05 3.44 -4.42
N ILE A 77 -3.76 3.37 -4.74
CA ILE A 77 -3.23 2.67 -5.92
C ILE A 77 -3.46 1.16 -5.79
N GLU A 78 -3.25 0.60 -4.59
CA GLU A 78 -3.54 -0.80 -4.28
C GLU A 78 -5.02 -1.15 -4.47
N GLY A 79 -5.92 -0.26 -4.04
CA GLY A 79 -7.37 -0.40 -4.26
C GLY A 79 -7.72 -0.49 -5.74
N ILE A 80 -7.15 0.41 -6.55
CA ILE A 80 -7.31 0.38 -8.01
C ILE A 80 -6.73 -0.91 -8.60
N ASN A 81 -5.54 -1.32 -8.19
CA ASN A 81 -4.89 -2.54 -8.67
C ASN A 81 -5.72 -3.79 -8.33
N ASN A 82 -6.34 -3.85 -7.16
CA ASN A 82 -7.23 -4.93 -6.79
C ASN A 82 -8.49 -4.96 -7.68
N GLN A 83 -9.10 -3.79 -7.94
CA GLN A 83 -10.24 -3.69 -8.85
C GLN A 83 -9.89 -4.15 -10.27
N ILE A 84 -8.72 -3.76 -10.79
CA ILE A 84 -8.22 -4.20 -12.09
C ILE A 84 -8.01 -5.72 -12.13
N LYS A 85 -7.42 -6.30 -11.08
CA LYS A 85 -7.24 -7.76 -10.95
C LYS A 85 -8.58 -8.49 -10.97
N VAL A 86 -9.60 -7.96 -10.30
CA VAL A 86 -10.97 -8.51 -10.31
C VAL A 86 -11.56 -8.45 -11.72
N ILE A 87 -11.48 -7.31 -12.41
CA ILE A 87 -12.00 -7.16 -13.79
C ILE A 87 -11.36 -8.19 -14.72
N LYS A 88 -10.03 -8.34 -14.63
CA LYS A 88 -9.29 -9.31 -15.45
C LYS A 88 -9.75 -10.75 -15.18
N ARG A 89 -10.04 -11.10 -13.92
CA ARG A 89 -10.50 -12.44 -13.51
C ARG A 89 -11.91 -12.74 -14.03
N ILE A 90 -12.84 -11.81 -13.89
CA ILE A 90 -14.25 -11.99 -14.30
C ILE A 90 -14.39 -12.05 -15.82
N ALA A 91 -13.52 -11.33 -16.55
CA ALA A 91 -13.53 -11.34 -18.02
C ALA A 91 -12.85 -12.57 -18.65
N PHE A 92 -12.30 -13.50 -17.85
CA PHE A 92 -11.49 -14.62 -18.33
C PHE A 92 -10.29 -14.19 -19.20
N GLY A 93 -9.73 -13.02 -18.89
CA GLY A 93 -8.64 -12.40 -19.67
C GLY A 93 -9.12 -11.54 -20.83
N TYR A 94 -8.28 -10.59 -21.23
CA TYR A 94 -8.52 -9.73 -22.40
C TYR A 94 -7.47 -10.02 -23.46
N GLN A 95 -7.92 -10.26 -24.69
CA GLN A 95 -7.04 -10.44 -25.86
C GLN A 95 -6.56 -9.08 -26.41
N ASN A 96 -7.38 -8.03 -26.27
CA ASN A 96 -7.09 -6.69 -26.75
C ASN A 96 -6.89 -5.72 -25.57
N PHE A 97 -5.68 -5.19 -25.44
CA PHE A 97 -5.32 -4.25 -24.37
C PHE A 97 -6.12 -2.94 -24.43
N THR A 98 -6.41 -2.43 -25.62
CA THR A 98 -7.22 -1.21 -25.80
C THR A 98 -8.62 -1.39 -25.20
N HIS A 99 -9.25 -2.54 -25.42
CA HIS A 99 -10.56 -2.85 -24.81
C HIS A 99 -10.46 -2.97 -23.29
N PHE A 100 -9.39 -3.59 -22.78
CA PHE A 100 -9.16 -3.69 -21.34
C PHE A 100 -8.99 -2.31 -20.70
N ARG A 101 -8.13 -1.46 -21.28
CA ARG A 101 -7.91 -0.08 -20.81
C ARG A 101 -9.19 0.74 -20.83
N ASN A 102 -9.95 0.68 -21.92
CA ASN A 102 -11.22 1.42 -22.05
C ASN A 102 -12.23 0.96 -20.98
N ARG A 103 -12.30 -0.35 -20.71
CA ARG A 103 -13.16 -0.90 -19.66
C ARG A 103 -12.72 -0.44 -18.27
N ILE A 104 -11.43 -0.45 -17.97
CA ILE A 104 -10.88 0.05 -16.69
C ILE A 104 -11.25 1.52 -16.50
N MET A 105 -10.97 2.37 -17.49
CA MET A 105 -11.26 3.80 -17.43
C MET A 105 -12.76 4.06 -17.24
N TYR A 106 -13.63 3.33 -17.95
CA TYR A 106 -15.07 3.44 -17.80
C TYR A 106 -15.55 3.08 -16.38
N ILE A 107 -15.02 2.01 -15.79
CA ILE A 107 -15.42 1.55 -14.45
C ILE A 107 -14.94 2.53 -13.37
N ILE A 108 -13.67 2.95 -13.45
CA ILE A 108 -13.06 3.87 -12.48
C ILE A 108 -13.74 5.25 -12.54
N ASN A 109 -13.92 5.83 -13.73
CA ASN A 109 -14.44 7.20 -13.87
C ASN A 109 -15.93 7.33 -13.54
N ASN A 110 -16.75 6.31 -13.80
CA ASN A 110 -18.20 6.41 -13.59
C ASN A 110 -18.62 6.16 -12.13
N GLY A 111 -17.67 6.03 -11.19
CA GLY A 111 -17.97 5.65 -9.81
C GLY A 111 -18.70 4.30 -9.70
N VAL A 112 -18.70 3.53 -10.80
CA VAL A 112 -19.16 2.15 -10.82
C VAL A 112 -18.04 1.38 -10.15
N SER A 113 -18.01 1.42 -8.82
CA SER A 113 -17.42 0.29 -8.11
C SER A 113 -18.03 -0.94 -8.77
N ALA A 114 -17.18 -1.82 -9.32
CA ALA A 114 -17.65 -3.09 -9.87
C ALA A 114 -18.45 -3.90 -8.80
N TYR A 115 -18.39 -3.42 -7.55
CA TYR A 115 -19.21 -3.72 -6.41
C TYR A 115 -20.09 -2.54 -5.97
N LYS A 116 -21.01 -2.05 -6.82
CA LYS A 116 -22.35 -1.79 -6.27
C LYS A 116 -22.81 -3.17 -5.85
N ARG A 117 -22.77 -3.46 -4.54
CA ARG A 117 -23.17 -4.72 -3.91
C ARG A 117 -24.23 -5.36 -4.79
N VAL A 118 -23.88 -6.44 -5.48
CA VAL A 118 -24.89 -7.22 -6.18
C VAL A 118 -25.90 -7.55 -5.10
N ASP A 119 -27.11 -7.02 -5.24
CA ASP A 119 -28.20 -7.33 -4.33
C ASP A 119 -28.52 -8.81 -4.53
N VAL A 120 -27.84 -9.66 -3.76
CA VAL A 120 -27.95 -11.12 -3.81
C VAL A 120 -29.38 -11.59 -3.52
N SER A 121 -30.24 -10.73 -2.96
CA SER A 121 -31.67 -11.00 -2.83
C SER A 121 -32.38 -11.13 -4.19
N LYS A 122 -31.83 -10.55 -5.27
CA LYS A 122 -32.36 -10.67 -6.65
C LYS A 122 -31.87 -11.92 -7.39
N ILE A 123 -30.88 -12.64 -6.85
CA ILE A 123 -30.34 -13.86 -7.47
C ILE A 123 -31.18 -15.08 -7.10
N TYR A 124 -31.83 -15.09 -5.93
CA TYR A 124 -32.79 -16.13 -5.58
C TYR A 124 -34.09 -15.96 -6.39
N ARG A 125 -34.21 -16.71 -7.49
CA ARG A 125 -35.49 -16.89 -8.19
C ARG A 125 -36.52 -17.49 -7.23
N LYS A 126 -37.69 -16.84 -7.09
CA LYS A 126 -38.83 -17.43 -6.36
C LYS A 126 -39.14 -18.83 -6.92
N PRO A 127 -39.33 -19.85 -6.07
CA PRO A 127 -39.60 -21.20 -6.53
C PRO A 127 -40.87 -21.22 -7.39
N ARG A 128 -40.78 -21.91 -8.52
CA ARG A 128 -41.88 -22.03 -9.48
C ARG A 128 -43.03 -22.79 -8.79
N LYS A 129 -44.20 -22.16 -8.63
CA LYS A 129 -45.39 -22.82 -8.08
C LYS A 129 -45.71 -24.03 -8.96
N LYS A 130 -45.66 -25.23 -8.38
CA LYS A 130 -46.16 -26.44 -9.03
C LYS A 130 -47.69 -26.33 -9.11
N LYS A 131 -48.23 -26.59 -10.30
CA LYS A 131 -49.66 -26.85 -10.50
C LYS A 131 -50.05 -28.14 -9.79
#